data_AF-A0A372ZT57-F1
#
_entry.id   AF-A0A372ZT57-F1
#
_cell.length_a   1.000
_cell.length_b   1.000
_cell.length_c   1.000
_cell.angle_alpha   90.00
_cell.angle_beta   90.00
_cell.angle_gamma   90.00
#
_symmetry.space_group_name_H-M   'P 1'
#
loop_
_entity.id
_entity.type
_entity.pdbx_description
1 polymer ?
#
loop_
_entity_poly.entity_id
_entity_poly.type
_entity_poly.pdbx_seq_one_letter_code
_entity_poly.pdbx_strand_id
1 'polypeptide(L)'
;MESPTLADWVGDVDGFTGRQWQREPALFPRKAPEAPASPAAPASPFDLDELDAAFDGGLLRTPYLEMVRSDKVTIPPEAFTTSRTVNGTAHHGFADRAKVLAQLRRGATLLLRCVDQWHRPTGELVARLSEELDRRVEAFFFVTPAGAQGLAVHRDDADVFVLQAAGRKTWYVHDAPTTADWRLGELPEDERSPLRLHGVLEPGGVLYIPRGFAHRAVGAGGLSAHLSLTVRDLSVQDLRIALEGQLAEGLGLPARPLGEPAITDACAALLAHARTRLDALGPEDLLRAARAARTGTPHVPAAPAEPAETLTEAARTWESATPADGRSGLASVGRTWRRLRGAAG
;
A
#
# COMPACT_ATOMS: atom_id res chain seq x y z
N MET A 1 -4.69 21.35 0.17
CA MET A 1 -3.70 21.36 1.27
C MET A 1 -2.52 20.59 0.75
N GLU A 2 -1.29 21.11 0.82
CA GLU A 2 -0.12 20.34 0.38
C GLU A 2 0.03 19.08 1.26
N SER A 3 0.40 17.94 0.65
CA SER A 3 0.64 16.69 1.38
C SER A 3 1.83 16.85 2.33
N PRO A 4 1.84 16.25 3.54
CA PRO A 4 2.97 16.32 4.46
C PRO A 4 4.31 15.84 3.86
N THR A 5 5.43 16.37 4.36
CA THR A 5 6.82 15.94 4.11
C THR A 5 7.40 15.14 5.27
N LEU A 6 8.54 14.48 5.05
CA LEU A 6 9.31 13.91 6.17
C LEU A 6 9.72 14.98 7.18
N ALA A 7 10.12 16.18 6.72
CA ALA A 7 10.51 17.30 7.57
C ALA A 7 9.36 17.78 8.49
N ASP A 8 8.12 17.71 8.03
CA ASP A 8 6.95 18.03 8.85
C ASP A 8 6.83 17.11 10.07
N TRP A 9 7.33 15.88 9.96
CA TRP A 9 7.25 14.87 11.02
C TRP A 9 8.49 14.83 11.91
N VAL A 10 9.68 14.79 11.31
CA VAL A 10 10.94 14.59 12.05
C VAL A 10 11.65 15.90 12.39
N GLY A 11 11.25 17.01 11.76
CA GLY A 11 11.92 18.30 11.88
C GLY A 11 13.27 18.31 11.16
N ASP A 12 14.33 17.99 11.90
CA ASP A 12 15.70 17.93 11.38
C ASP A 12 15.93 16.61 10.62
N VAL A 13 15.75 16.64 9.30
CA VAL A 13 15.88 15.47 8.42
C VAL A 13 17.30 14.91 8.39
N ASP A 14 18.33 15.78 8.38
CA ASP A 14 19.73 15.36 8.38
C ASP A 14 20.09 14.67 9.70
N GLY A 15 19.64 15.26 10.82
CA GLY A 15 19.79 14.66 12.12
C GLY A 15 19.05 13.33 12.26
N PHE A 16 17.83 13.24 11.72
CA PHE A 16 17.03 12.02 11.66
C PHE A 16 17.76 10.91 10.89
N THR A 17 18.21 11.21 9.68
CA THR A 17 18.94 10.29 8.80
C THR A 17 20.25 9.84 9.42
N GLY A 18 20.95 10.76 10.08
CA GLY A 18 22.26 10.50 10.70
C GLY A 18 22.20 9.68 11.98
N ARG A 19 21.10 9.68 12.73
CA ARG A 19 21.03 9.07 14.07
C ARG A 19 19.95 8.00 14.23
N GLN A 20 18.78 8.18 13.63
CA GLN A 20 17.63 7.32 13.86
C GLN A 20 17.32 6.39 12.68
N TRP A 21 17.39 6.88 11.44
CA TRP A 21 17.04 6.09 10.26
C TRP A 21 17.81 4.76 10.22
N GLN A 22 17.04 3.66 10.18
CA GLN A 22 17.48 2.27 10.20
C GLN A 22 18.33 1.86 11.42
N ARG A 23 18.25 2.62 12.53
CA ARG A 23 19.11 2.44 13.71
C ARG A 23 18.37 2.44 15.04
N GLU A 24 17.49 3.41 15.26
CA GLU A 24 16.83 3.61 16.56
C GLU A 24 15.38 4.05 16.36
N PRO A 25 14.43 3.50 17.14
CA PRO A 25 13.05 3.98 17.13
C PRO A 25 12.96 5.38 17.75
N ALA A 26 12.03 6.19 17.25
CA ALA A 26 11.90 7.58 17.69
C ALA A 26 10.44 8.04 17.73
N LEU A 27 10.07 8.74 18.79
CA LEU A 27 8.77 9.36 18.95
C LEU A 27 8.89 10.86 18.74
N PHE A 28 8.12 11.37 17.79
CA PHE A 28 8.00 12.78 17.47
C PHE A 28 6.63 13.26 17.93
N PRO A 29 6.54 13.98 19.06
CA PRO A 29 5.26 14.49 19.54
C PRO A 29 4.72 15.54 18.58
N ARG A 30 3.40 15.74 18.59
CA ARG A 30 2.75 16.80 17.82
C ARG A 30 3.37 18.15 18.16
N LYS A 31 3.84 18.89 17.15
CA LYS A 31 4.26 20.29 17.32
C LYS A 31 3.03 21.13 17.74
N ALA A 32 3.17 21.90 18.81
CA ALA A 32 2.17 22.90 19.16
C ALA A 32 2.09 23.94 18.01
N PRO A 33 0.90 24.44 17.65
CA PRO A 33 0.80 25.46 16.62
C PRO A 33 1.60 26.71 17.03
N GLU A 34 2.43 27.22 16.12
CA GLU A 34 3.28 28.40 16.36
C GLU A 34 2.46 29.69 16.60
N ALA A 35 1.18 29.68 16.21
CA ALA A 35 0.22 30.75 16.47
C ALA A 35 -1.20 30.19 16.72
N PRO A 36 -2.03 30.82 17.57
CA PRO A 36 -3.36 30.33 17.96
C PRO A 36 -4.40 30.25 16.82
N ALA A 37 -4.08 30.73 15.62
CA ALA A 37 -5.00 30.79 14.47
C ALA A 37 -4.58 29.95 13.26
N SER A 38 -3.41 29.30 13.28
CA SER A 38 -3.03 28.39 12.20
C SER A 38 -3.62 27.00 12.46
N PRO A 39 -4.44 26.44 11.57
CA PRO A 39 -4.78 25.03 11.66
C PRO A 39 -3.47 24.26 11.53
N ALA A 40 -3.10 23.51 12.58
CA ALA A 40 -2.00 22.57 12.46
C ALA A 40 -2.40 21.56 11.39
N ALA A 41 -1.59 21.43 10.33
CA ALA A 41 -1.81 20.41 9.31
C ALA A 41 -1.91 19.04 10.01
N PRO A 42 -2.92 18.21 9.69
CA PRO A 42 -3.04 16.89 10.29
C PRO A 42 -1.84 16.04 9.89
N ALA A 43 -1.19 15.38 10.85
CA ALA A 43 -0.05 14.52 10.57
C ALA A 43 -0.42 13.31 9.70
N SER A 44 -1.69 12.89 9.74
CA SER A 44 -2.24 11.81 8.93
C SER A 44 -3.32 12.35 7.97
N PRO A 45 -3.26 12.03 6.67
CA PRO A 45 -4.30 12.40 5.72
C PRO A 45 -5.55 11.51 5.81
N PHE A 46 -5.50 10.39 6.54
CA PHE A 46 -6.62 9.46 6.68
C PHE A 46 -6.97 9.27 8.15
N ASP A 47 -8.18 9.65 8.54
CA ASP A 47 -8.67 9.57 9.91
C ASP A 47 -10.01 8.81 9.99
N LEU A 48 -10.75 8.97 11.10
CA LEU A 48 -12.03 8.30 11.28
C LEU A 48 -13.14 8.89 10.41
N ASP A 49 -13.07 10.17 10.05
CA ASP A 49 -14.07 10.81 9.19
C ASP A 49 -13.90 10.32 7.74
N GLU A 50 -12.65 10.19 7.27
CA GLU A 50 -12.34 9.58 5.97
C GLU A 50 -12.73 8.09 5.91
N LEU A 51 -12.56 7.35 7.03
CA LEU A 51 -13.07 5.99 7.14
C LEU A 51 -14.59 5.93 7.02
N ASP A 52 -15.30 6.84 7.69
CA ASP A 52 -16.74 6.92 7.61
C ASP A 52 -17.21 7.28 6.19
N ALA A 53 -16.55 8.21 5.52
CA ALA A 53 -16.79 8.52 4.11
C ALA A 53 -16.57 7.30 3.20
N ALA A 54 -15.54 6.47 3.47
CA ALA A 54 -15.29 5.24 2.72
C ALA A 54 -16.39 4.18 2.89
N PHE A 55 -16.95 4.05 4.11
CA PHE A 55 -18.12 3.21 4.35
C PHE A 55 -19.35 3.73 3.59
N ASP A 56 -19.59 5.04 3.61
CA ASP A 56 -20.77 5.67 3.01
C ASP A 56 -20.70 5.67 1.48
N GLY A 57 -19.50 5.79 0.90
CA GLY A 57 -19.27 5.60 -0.53
C GLY A 57 -19.58 4.17 -1.01
N GLY A 58 -19.63 3.20 -0.10
CA GLY A 58 -20.17 1.87 -0.34
C GLY A 58 -19.33 0.95 -1.23
N LEU A 59 -18.15 1.37 -1.68
CA LEU A 59 -17.24 0.53 -2.48
C LEU A 59 -16.17 -0.17 -1.63
N LEU A 60 -16.02 0.20 -0.36
CA LEU A 60 -15.09 -0.47 0.56
C LEU A 60 -15.46 -1.95 0.69
N ARG A 61 -14.52 -2.84 0.36
CA ARG A 61 -14.73 -4.29 0.31
C ARG A 61 -13.41 -5.04 0.48
N THR A 62 -13.48 -6.36 0.69
CA THR A 62 -12.31 -7.23 0.61
C THR A 62 -11.68 -7.20 -0.80
N PRO A 63 -10.33 -7.25 -0.92
CA PRO A 63 -9.34 -7.45 0.15
C PRO A 63 -8.80 -6.16 0.82
N TYR A 64 -9.37 -4.98 0.54
CA TYR A 64 -8.91 -3.72 1.16
C TYR A 64 -9.27 -3.56 2.63
N LEU A 65 -10.15 -4.42 3.16
CA LEU A 65 -10.59 -4.40 4.54
C LEU A 65 -10.50 -5.81 5.13
N GLU A 66 -9.87 -5.91 6.29
CA GLU A 66 -9.69 -7.13 7.07
C GLU A 66 -9.93 -6.85 8.56
N MET A 67 -10.21 -7.90 9.33
CA MET A 67 -10.25 -7.81 10.78
C MET A 67 -9.48 -8.95 11.42
N VAL A 68 -8.70 -8.62 12.47
CA VAL A 68 -7.80 -9.54 13.15
C VAL A 68 -7.94 -9.43 14.67
N ARG A 69 -7.51 -10.46 15.38
CA ARG A 69 -7.34 -10.47 16.83
C ARG A 69 -5.92 -10.92 17.19
N SER A 70 -5.42 -10.51 18.35
CA SER A 70 -4.07 -10.85 18.83
C SER A 70 -3.85 -12.34 19.11
N ASP A 71 -4.91 -13.14 19.18
CA ASP A 71 -4.87 -14.58 19.43
C ASP A 71 -4.71 -15.41 18.15
N LYS A 72 -4.14 -14.82 17.08
CA LYS A 72 -3.89 -15.45 15.77
C LYS A 72 -5.16 -15.76 14.96
N VAL A 73 -6.30 -15.20 15.36
CA VAL A 73 -7.56 -15.40 14.63
C VAL A 73 -7.76 -14.27 13.62
N THR A 74 -7.50 -14.57 12.36
CA THR A 74 -8.07 -13.80 11.24
C THR A 74 -9.58 -14.01 11.26
N ILE A 75 -10.33 -12.92 11.37
CA ILE A 75 -11.79 -12.99 11.38
C ILE A 75 -12.26 -13.30 9.95
N PRO A 76 -13.17 -14.27 9.74
CA PRO A 76 -13.66 -14.58 8.41
C PRO A 76 -14.45 -13.40 7.83
N PRO A 77 -14.30 -13.07 6.54
CA PRO A 77 -14.94 -11.90 5.90
C PRO A 77 -16.44 -11.77 6.14
N GLU A 78 -17.18 -12.87 6.19
CA GLU A 78 -18.64 -12.89 6.36
C GLU A 78 -19.09 -12.27 7.70
N ALA A 79 -18.18 -12.27 8.69
CA ALA A 79 -18.40 -11.72 10.01
C ALA A 79 -18.29 -10.19 10.07
N PHE A 80 -17.79 -9.53 9.02
CA PHE A 80 -17.66 -8.07 8.91
C PHE A 80 -18.06 -7.50 7.54
N THR A 81 -18.50 -8.33 6.60
CA THR A 81 -18.97 -7.93 5.27
C THR A 81 -20.41 -8.36 5.01
N THR A 82 -20.99 -7.82 3.95
CA THR A 82 -22.32 -8.14 3.44
C THR A 82 -22.28 -8.41 1.93
N SER A 83 -23.41 -8.87 1.41
CA SER A 83 -23.62 -9.10 -0.01
C SER A 83 -24.52 -8.01 -0.59
N ARG A 84 -24.29 -7.65 -1.84
CA ARG A 84 -25.12 -6.69 -2.58
C ARG A 84 -25.49 -7.27 -3.94
N THR A 85 -26.69 -6.95 -4.41
CA THR A 85 -27.13 -7.34 -5.75
C THR A 85 -26.90 -6.15 -6.69
N VAL A 86 -26.06 -6.35 -7.71
CA VAL A 86 -25.80 -5.36 -8.77
C VAL A 86 -26.22 -6.00 -10.08
N ASN A 87 -27.16 -5.37 -10.80
CA ASN A 87 -27.70 -5.87 -12.06
C ASN A 87 -28.17 -7.35 -11.98
N GLY A 88 -28.87 -7.70 -10.91
CA GLY A 88 -29.38 -9.06 -10.67
C GLY A 88 -28.32 -10.09 -10.25
N THR A 89 -27.05 -9.70 -10.14
CA THR A 89 -25.95 -10.58 -9.70
C THR A 89 -25.54 -10.26 -8.27
N ALA A 90 -25.48 -11.28 -7.41
CA ALA A 90 -25.00 -11.13 -6.05
C ALA A 90 -23.46 -11.02 -6.03
N HIS A 91 -22.97 -10.03 -5.30
CA HIS A 91 -21.55 -9.79 -5.07
C HIS A 91 -21.30 -9.72 -3.56
N HIS A 92 -20.28 -10.42 -3.09
CA HIS A 92 -19.93 -10.54 -1.68
C HIS A 92 -18.75 -9.64 -1.30
N GLY A 93 -18.52 -9.48 0.01
CA GLY A 93 -17.31 -8.86 0.55
C GLY A 93 -17.40 -7.35 0.77
N PHE A 94 -18.56 -6.71 0.59
CA PHE A 94 -18.73 -5.28 0.87
C PHE A 94 -18.71 -5.04 2.37
N ALA A 95 -17.94 -4.05 2.83
CA ALA A 95 -17.84 -3.73 4.24
C ALA A 95 -19.21 -3.40 4.84
N ASP A 96 -19.48 -3.96 6.01
CA ASP A 96 -20.69 -3.69 6.79
C ASP A 96 -20.29 -2.99 8.09
N ARG A 97 -20.60 -1.70 8.19
CA ARG A 97 -20.20 -0.86 9.33
C ARG A 97 -20.70 -1.42 10.67
N ALA A 98 -21.93 -1.91 10.72
CA ALA A 98 -22.52 -2.43 11.95
C ALA A 98 -21.80 -3.71 12.40
N LYS A 99 -21.50 -4.61 11.47
CA LYS A 99 -20.72 -5.82 11.75
C LYS A 99 -19.28 -5.51 12.17
N VAL A 100 -18.60 -4.58 11.48
CA VAL A 100 -17.25 -4.12 11.85
C VAL A 100 -17.23 -3.58 13.28
N LEU A 101 -18.16 -2.68 13.61
CA LEU A 101 -18.29 -2.14 14.97
C LEU A 101 -18.59 -3.24 16.00
N ALA A 102 -19.39 -4.25 15.66
CA ALA A 102 -19.64 -5.40 16.53
C ALA A 102 -18.37 -6.21 16.81
N GLN A 103 -17.49 -6.41 15.81
CA GLN A 103 -16.20 -7.06 15.99
C GLN A 103 -15.23 -6.21 16.80
N LEU A 104 -15.17 -4.89 16.56
CA LEU A 104 -14.37 -3.96 17.37
C LEU A 104 -14.81 -4.01 18.85
N ARG A 105 -16.11 -4.03 19.15
CA ARG A 105 -16.61 -4.20 20.53
C ARG A 105 -16.20 -5.53 21.17
N ARG A 106 -15.89 -6.55 20.37
CA ARG A 106 -15.36 -7.84 20.81
C ARG A 106 -13.83 -7.83 20.90
N GLY A 107 -13.16 -6.69 20.77
CA GLY A 107 -11.71 -6.59 20.87
C GLY A 107 -10.94 -6.90 19.59
N ALA A 108 -11.62 -7.03 18.45
CA ALA A 108 -10.93 -7.12 17.16
C ALA A 108 -10.26 -5.79 16.78
N THR A 109 -9.31 -5.85 15.86
CA THR A 109 -8.74 -4.68 15.17
C THR A 109 -9.14 -4.70 13.71
N LEU A 110 -9.60 -3.55 13.21
CA LEU A 110 -9.82 -3.31 11.79
C LEU A 110 -8.48 -2.96 11.14
N LEU A 111 -8.22 -3.55 9.97
CA LEU A 111 -7.08 -3.26 9.11
C LEU A 111 -7.58 -2.88 7.72
N LEU A 112 -7.22 -1.70 7.25
CA LEU A 112 -7.37 -1.30 5.87
C LEU A 112 -6.02 -1.42 5.16
N ARG A 113 -6.00 -2.08 4.01
CA ARG A 113 -4.80 -2.27 3.19
C ARG A 113 -4.78 -1.28 2.04
N CYS A 114 -3.56 -0.94 1.62
CA CYS A 114 -3.30 -0.22 0.38
C CYS A 114 -4.13 1.07 0.29
N VAL A 115 -4.19 1.83 1.38
CA VAL A 115 -5.04 3.03 1.50
C VAL A 115 -4.65 4.07 0.42
N ASP A 116 -3.38 4.08 0.04
CA ASP A 116 -2.83 4.87 -1.06
C ASP A 116 -3.49 4.60 -2.44
N GLN A 117 -4.05 3.42 -2.66
CA GLN A 117 -4.68 3.08 -3.95
C GLN A 117 -6.07 3.65 -4.15
N TRP A 118 -6.80 3.91 -3.06
CA TRP A 118 -8.22 4.25 -3.13
C TRP A 118 -8.58 5.52 -2.35
N HIS A 119 -7.66 6.03 -1.54
CA HIS A 119 -7.79 7.33 -0.90
C HIS A 119 -6.74 8.31 -1.46
N ARG A 120 -7.19 9.23 -2.31
CA ARG A 120 -6.33 10.14 -3.06
C ARG A 120 -5.33 10.94 -2.19
N PRO A 121 -5.73 11.60 -1.09
CA PRO A 121 -4.77 12.32 -0.25
C PRO A 121 -3.66 11.43 0.34
N THR A 122 -3.98 10.16 0.63
CA THR A 122 -2.97 9.18 1.07
C THR A 122 -2.05 8.77 -0.09
N GLY A 123 -2.60 8.59 -1.28
CA GLY A 123 -1.81 8.30 -2.49
C GLY A 123 -0.81 9.42 -2.82
N GLU A 124 -1.24 10.69 -2.72
CA GLU A 124 -0.38 11.87 -2.92
C GLU A 124 0.77 11.91 -1.88
N LEU A 125 0.46 11.63 -0.61
CA LEU A 125 1.47 11.51 0.45
C LEU A 125 2.47 10.37 0.19
N VAL A 126 1.98 9.18 -0.17
CA VAL A 126 2.82 8.00 -0.45
C VAL A 126 3.72 8.24 -1.65
N ALA A 127 3.22 8.87 -2.72
CA ALA A 127 4.02 9.22 -3.89
C ALA A 127 5.15 10.19 -3.52
N ARG A 128 4.83 11.27 -2.80
CA ARG A 128 5.80 12.27 -2.35
C ARG A 128 6.90 11.66 -1.47
N LEU A 129 6.53 10.86 -0.47
CA LEU A 129 7.51 10.22 0.41
C LEU A 129 8.34 9.18 -0.31
N SER A 130 7.75 8.48 -1.29
CA SER A 130 8.51 7.52 -2.08
C SER A 130 9.61 8.19 -2.89
N GLU A 131 9.34 9.39 -3.42
CA GLU A 131 10.32 10.24 -4.09
C GLU A 131 11.38 10.77 -3.10
N GLU A 132 10.94 11.34 -1.97
CA GLU A 132 11.84 11.91 -0.95
C GLU A 132 12.81 10.87 -0.36
N LEU A 133 12.35 9.62 -0.20
CA LEU A 133 13.13 8.54 0.42
C LEU A 133 13.85 7.64 -0.59
N ASP A 134 13.63 7.78 -1.90
CA ASP A 134 14.08 6.83 -2.94
C ASP A 134 13.67 5.38 -2.59
N ARG A 135 12.48 5.20 -2.02
CA ARG A 135 12.00 3.90 -1.52
C ARG A 135 10.51 3.74 -1.74
N ARG A 136 10.06 2.51 -1.93
CA ARG A 136 8.63 2.21 -2.03
C ARG A 136 7.97 2.40 -0.67
N VAL A 137 6.92 3.22 -0.64
CA VAL A 137 6.06 3.42 0.53
C VAL A 137 4.68 2.79 0.27
N GLU A 138 4.07 2.21 1.30
CA GLU A 138 2.69 1.71 1.27
C GLU A 138 1.95 2.17 2.51
N ALA A 139 0.62 2.32 2.41
CA ALA A 139 -0.20 2.80 3.51
C ALA A 139 -1.20 1.76 4.03
N PHE A 140 -1.21 1.58 5.35
CA PHE A 140 -2.14 0.72 6.09
C PHE A 140 -2.83 1.53 7.19
N PHE A 141 -4.12 1.33 7.39
CA PHE A 141 -4.85 2.00 8.47
C PHE A 141 -5.40 1.01 9.47
N PHE A 142 -5.22 1.29 10.75
CA PHE A 142 -5.60 0.39 11.83
C PHE A 142 -6.54 1.07 12.80
N VAL A 143 -7.62 0.39 13.20
CA VAL A 143 -8.50 0.82 14.29
C VAL A 143 -8.55 -0.27 15.36
N THR A 144 -8.09 0.08 16.57
CA THR A 144 -7.99 -0.84 17.72
C THR A 144 -8.76 -0.27 18.92
N PRO A 145 -9.67 -1.03 19.55
CA PRO A 145 -10.37 -0.59 20.76
C PRO A 145 -9.45 -0.61 21.99
N ALA A 146 -9.82 0.15 23.02
CA ALA A 146 -9.09 0.22 24.28
C ALA A 146 -8.89 -1.15 24.93
N GLY A 147 -7.72 -1.36 25.54
CA GLY A 147 -7.38 -2.61 26.21
C GLY A 147 -7.13 -3.80 25.28
N ALA A 148 -7.47 -3.69 23.99
CA ALA A 148 -7.11 -4.68 23.00
C ALA A 148 -5.69 -4.44 22.47
N GLN A 149 -5.02 -5.54 22.19
CA GLN A 149 -3.82 -5.60 21.39
C GLN A 149 -4.26 -6.08 20.00
N GLY A 150 -3.98 -5.31 18.95
CA GLY A 150 -4.44 -5.67 17.60
C GLY A 150 -3.64 -6.82 17.00
N LEU A 151 -2.33 -6.77 17.15
CA LEU A 151 -1.37 -7.74 16.63
C LEU A 151 -0.48 -8.22 17.77
N ALA A 152 -0.10 -9.50 17.74
CA ALA A 152 0.95 -10.03 18.60
C ALA A 152 2.28 -9.29 18.39
N VAL A 153 3.28 -9.53 19.25
CA VAL A 153 4.62 -8.96 19.03
C VAL A 153 5.13 -9.48 17.69
N HIS A 154 5.55 -8.58 16.81
CA HIS A 154 5.99 -8.95 15.46
C HIS A 154 7.15 -8.07 15.00
N ARG A 155 7.84 -8.54 13.94
CA ARG A 155 8.80 -7.76 13.16
C ARG A 155 8.26 -7.53 11.77
N ASP A 156 8.52 -6.35 11.23
CA ASP A 156 8.28 -6.02 9.83
C ASP A 156 9.59 -5.99 9.04
N ASP A 157 9.51 -6.30 7.75
CA ASP A 157 10.59 -6.14 6.77
C ASP A 157 10.64 -4.75 6.14
N ALA A 158 10.02 -3.78 6.80
CA ALA A 158 9.97 -2.39 6.40
C ALA A 158 10.30 -1.49 7.59
N ASP A 159 10.86 -0.33 7.29
CA ASP A 159 10.81 0.81 8.19
C ASP A 159 9.36 1.31 8.27
N VAL A 160 8.89 1.77 9.43
CA VAL A 160 7.48 2.15 9.63
C VAL A 160 7.38 3.54 10.24
N PHE A 161 6.61 4.42 9.61
CA PHE A 161 6.10 5.64 10.23
C PHE A 161 4.65 5.44 10.64
N VAL A 162 4.36 5.57 11.93
CA VAL A 162 3.03 5.50 12.50
C VAL A 162 2.54 6.92 12.76
N LEU A 163 1.46 7.32 12.09
CA LEU A 163 0.80 8.61 12.21
C LEU A 163 -0.50 8.42 13.00
N GLN A 164 -0.52 8.87 14.26
CA GLN A 164 -1.72 8.70 15.09
C GLN A 164 -2.81 9.68 14.65
N ALA A 165 -3.96 9.13 14.24
CA ALA A 165 -5.09 9.91 13.74
C ALA A 165 -6.13 10.18 14.84
N ALA A 166 -6.43 9.18 15.69
CA ALA A 166 -7.44 9.31 16.74
C ALA A 166 -7.10 8.46 17.97
N GLY A 167 -7.56 8.90 19.15
CA GLY A 167 -7.32 8.17 20.40
C GLY A 167 -5.84 8.05 20.77
N ARG A 168 -5.52 7.16 21.71
CA ARG A 168 -4.16 6.97 22.24
C ARG A 168 -3.75 5.50 22.15
N LYS A 169 -2.48 5.26 21.80
CA LYS A 169 -1.92 3.91 21.73
C LYS A 169 -0.58 3.84 22.45
N THR A 170 -0.41 2.85 23.33
CA THR A 170 0.87 2.58 23.98
C THR A 170 1.68 1.64 23.10
N TRP A 171 2.88 2.07 22.74
CA TRP A 171 3.81 1.34 21.90
C TRP A 171 4.97 0.79 22.71
N TYR A 172 5.36 -0.43 22.39
CA TYR A 172 6.55 -1.10 22.90
C TYR A 172 7.37 -1.51 21.69
N VAL A 173 8.57 -0.96 21.57
CA VAL A 173 9.52 -1.28 20.50
C VAL A 173 10.77 -1.84 21.13
N HIS A 174 11.13 -3.03 20.70
CA HIS A 174 12.26 -3.82 21.15
C HIS A 174 13.31 -3.87 20.04
N ASP A 175 14.53 -4.24 20.42
CA ASP A 175 15.66 -4.33 19.51
C ASP A 175 15.43 -5.15 18.25
N ALA A 176 16.16 -4.76 17.21
CA ALA A 176 16.37 -5.58 16.03
C ALA A 176 17.20 -6.84 16.34
N PRO A 177 17.03 -7.90 15.53
CA PRO A 177 17.89 -9.07 15.60
C PRO A 177 19.34 -8.71 15.24
N THR A 178 20.30 -9.47 15.79
CA THR A 178 21.74 -9.27 15.53
C THR A 178 22.25 -9.97 14.27
N THR A 179 21.39 -10.76 13.60
CA THR A 179 21.72 -11.50 12.37
C THR A 179 20.76 -11.12 11.24
N ALA A 180 21.21 -11.25 9.99
CA ALA A 180 20.40 -10.95 8.81
C ALA A 180 19.27 -11.99 8.57
N ASP A 181 19.48 -13.24 8.99
CA ASP A 181 18.52 -14.33 8.84
C ASP A 181 17.49 -14.35 9.98
N TRP A 182 16.70 -13.28 10.07
CA TRP A 182 15.65 -13.13 11.06
C TRP A 182 14.27 -13.46 10.50
N ARG A 183 13.32 -13.76 11.41
CA ARG A 183 11.95 -14.15 11.03
C ARG A 183 11.03 -12.94 10.93
N LEU A 184 10.39 -12.78 9.77
CA LEU A 184 9.32 -11.83 9.52
C LEU A 184 8.02 -12.26 10.20
N GLY A 185 7.26 -11.29 10.69
CA GLY A 185 5.93 -11.50 11.27
C GLY A 185 5.98 -11.76 12.77
N GLU A 186 4.96 -12.46 13.25
CA GLU A 186 4.77 -12.71 14.67
C GLU A 186 5.93 -13.49 15.30
N LEU A 187 6.30 -13.06 16.50
CA LEU A 187 7.35 -13.65 17.30
C LEU A 187 6.79 -14.53 18.43
N PRO A 188 7.58 -15.49 18.92
CA PRO A 188 7.25 -16.25 20.12
C PRO A 188 6.96 -15.35 21.34
N GLU A 189 6.09 -15.80 22.24
CA GLU A 189 5.74 -15.06 23.47
C GLU A 189 6.95 -14.84 24.39
N ASP A 190 7.97 -15.70 24.29
CA ASP A 190 9.21 -15.62 25.05
C ASP A 190 10.29 -14.77 24.35
N GLU A 191 9.95 -13.99 23.31
CA GLU A 191 10.86 -13.01 22.71
C GLU A 191 11.40 -12.05 23.78
N ARG A 192 12.73 -12.05 23.97
CA ARG A 192 13.41 -11.30 25.05
C ARG A 192 14.25 -10.12 24.54
N SER A 193 14.03 -9.68 23.32
CA SER A 193 14.72 -8.50 22.78
C SER A 193 14.60 -7.30 23.73
N PRO A 194 15.70 -6.61 24.06
CA PRO A 194 15.68 -5.44 24.94
C PRO A 194 14.67 -4.39 24.49
N LEU A 195 13.94 -3.80 25.43
CA LEU A 195 13.02 -2.70 25.16
C LEU A 195 13.81 -1.42 24.86
N ARG A 196 13.59 -0.83 23.69
CA ARG A 196 14.25 0.40 23.22
C ARG A 196 13.37 1.63 23.32
N LEU A 197 12.07 1.47 23.11
CA LEU A 197 11.11 2.54 23.25
C LEU A 197 9.83 2.03 23.91
N HIS A 198 9.36 2.78 24.91
CA HIS A 198 8.05 2.64 25.50
C HIS A 198 7.42 4.03 25.64
N GLY A 199 6.31 4.25 24.93
CA GLY A 199 5.68 5.56 24.87
C GLY A 199 4.22 5.49 24.45
N VAL A 200 3.48 6.56 24.74
CA VAL A 200 2.10 6.75 24.30
C VAL A 200 2.09 7.68 23.11
N LEU A 201 1.48 7.25 22.01
CA LEU A 201 1.27 8.07 20.83
C LEU A 201 -0.15 8.66 20.87
N GLU A 202 -0.24 9.96 20.60
CA GLU A 202 -1.47 10.77 20.65
C GLU A 202 -1.72 11.45 19.30
N PRO A 203 -2.95 11.92 19.00
CA PRO A 203 -3.30 12.42 17.67
C PRO A 203 -2.37 13.55 17.20
N GLY A 204 -1.82 13.38 16.00
CA GLY A 204 -0.82 14.27 15.39
C GLY A 204 0.63 13.97 15.77
N GLY A 205 0.89 12.99 16.65
CA GLY A 205 2.22 12.47 16.89
C GLY A 205 2.64 11.42 15.84
N VAL A 206 3.95 11.30 15.65
CA VAL A 206 4.57 10.33 14.75
C VAL A 206 5.51 9.41 15.52
N LEU A 207 5.46 8.11 15.25
CA LEU A 207 6.43 7.13 15.74
C LEU A 207 7.15 6.51 14.54
N TYR A 208 8.48 6.54 14.57
CA TYR A 208 9.33 5.81 13.64
C TYR A 208 9.83 4.50 14.27
N ILE A 209 9.68 3.39 13.54
CA ILE A 209 10.14 2.06 13.92
C ILE A 209 11.05 1.55 12.79
N PRO A 210 12.34 1.27 13.04
CA PRO A 210 13.21 0.76 12.01
C PRO A 210 12.87 -0.69 11.62
N ARG A 211 13.22 -1.07 10.39
CA ARG A 211 13.08 -2.44 9.90
C ARG A 211 13.66 -3.48 10.87
N GLY A 212 12.91 -4.54 11.12
CA GLY A 212 13.34 -5.66 11.97
C GLY A 212 13.20 -5.41 13.49
N PHE A 213 12.84 -4.21 13.94
CA PHE A 213 12.57 -3.95 15.35
C PHE A 213 11.24 -4.62 15.75
N ALA A 214 11.31 -5.46 16.78
CA ALA A 214 10.14 -6.16 17.28
C ALA A 214 9.22 -5.18 18.01
N HIS A 215 7.92 -5.20 17.72
CA HIS A 215 7.03 -4.24 18.34
C HIS A 215 5.62 -4.76 18.56
N ARG A 216 4.92 -4.10 19.48
CA ARG A 216 3.50 -4.28 19.73
C ARG A 216 2.88 -2.98 20.19
N ALA A 217 1.56 -2.88 20.02
CA ALA A 217 0.81 -1.70 20.40
C ALA A 217 -0.53 -2.07 21.06
N VAL A 218 -0.86 -1.39 22.15
CA VAL A 218 -2.06 -1.61 22.94
C VAL A 218 -2.89 -0.33 22.98
N GLY A 219 -4.20 -0.41 22.73
CA GLY A 219 -5.09 0.75 22.84
C GLY A 219 -5.13 1.28 24.28
N ALA A 220 -4.77 2.55 24.49
CA ALA A 220 -4.63 3.15 25.82
C ALA A 220 -5.91 3.82 26.34
N GLY A 221 -6.98 3.87 25.53
CA GLY A 221 -8.30 4.42 25.88
C GLY A 221 -9.13 4.78 24.65
N GLY A 222 -10.45 4.56 24.68
CA GLY A 222 -11.34 4.76 23.54
C GLY A 222 -11.02 3.89 22.31
N LEU A 223 -11.41 4.34 21.12
CA LEU A 223 -10.93 3.80 19.85
C LEU A 223 -9.62 4.52 19.47
N SER A 224 -8.57 3.76 19.21
CA SER A 224 -7.31 4.27 18.69
C SER A 224 -7.23 3.99 17.19
N ALA A 225 -6.89 5.01 16.40
CA ALA A 225 -6.71 4.90 14.96
C ALA A 225 -5.37 5.50 14.50
N HIS A 226 -4.67 4.82 13.62
CA HIS A 226 -3.41 5.31 13.05
C HIS A 226 -3.21 4.82 11.61
N LEU A 227 -2.51 5.65 10.83
CA LEU A 227 -2.00 5.32 9.51
C LEU A 227 -0.54 4.88 9.67
N SER A 228 -0.22 3.66 9.27
CA SER A 228 1.13 3.14 9.17
C SER A 228 1.62 3.25 7.73
N LEU A 229 2.73 3.94 7.54
CA LEU A 229 3.44 4.03 6.27
C LEU A 229 4.67 3.14 6.33
N THR A 230 4.67 2.07 5.54
CA THR A 230 5.79 1.13 5.49
C THR A 230 6.73 1.51 4.36
N VAL A 231 7.95 1.89 4.69
CA VAL A 231 9.03 2.19 3.75
C VAL A 231 9.86 0.92 3.57
N ARG A 232 9.74 0.30 2.39
CA ARG A 232 10.39 -0.98 2.13
C ARG A 232 11.75 -0.79 1.45
N ASP A 233 12.76 -1.43 1.99
CA ASP A 233 14.07 -1.55 1.33
C ASP A 233 14.14 -2.73 0.36
N LEU A 234 15.25 -2.85 -0.37
CA LEU A 234 15.50 -3.98 -1.26
C LEU A 234 15.62 -5.30 -0.47
N SER A 235 14.95 -6.33 -0.97
CA SER A 235 15.14 -7.71 -0.59
C SER A 235 16.03 -8.42 -1.61
N VAL A 236 16.53 -9.61 -1.25
CA VAL A 236 17.24 -10.49 -2.20
C VAL A 236 16.33 -10.87 -3.37
N GLN A 237 15.02 -11.00 -3.14
CA GLN A 237 14.07 -11.28 -4.21
C GLN A 237 14.00 -10.13 -5.22
N ASP A 238 14.04 -8.87 -4.75
CA ASP A 238 14.09 -7.71 -5.64
C ASP A 238 15.36 -7.71 -6.50
N LEU A 239 16.51 -8.05 -5.89
CA LEU A 239 17.77 -8.18 -6.63
C LEU A 239 17.72 -9.30 -7.67
N ARG A 240 17.07 -10.43 -7.36
CA ARG A 240 16.91 -11.54 -8.31
C ARG A 240 16.04 -11.15 -9.50
N ILE A 241 14.91 -10.50 -9.26
CA ILE A 241 14.02 -10.00 -10.31
C ILE A 241 14.75 -8.99 -11.19
N ALA A 242 15.51 -8.07 -10.59
CA ALA A 242 16.30 -7.09 -11.32
C ALA A 242 17.39 -7.76 -12.18
N LEU A 243 18.08 -8.77 -11.65
CA LEU A 243 19.07 -9.54 -12.39
C LEU A 243 18.42 -10.24 -13.57
N GLU A 244 17.31 -10.95 -13.37
CA GLU A 244 16.56 -11.61 -14.45
C GLU A 244 16.17 -10.61 -15.56
N GLY A 245 15.69 -9.42 -15.19
CA GLY A 245 15.39 -8.34 -16.15
C GLY A 245 16.61 -7.88 -16.93
N GLN A 246 17.75 -7.67 -16.26
CA GLN A 246 19.01 -7.25 -16.89
C GLN A 246 19.60 -8.31 -17.83
N LEU A 247 19.41 -9.59 -17.51
CA LEU A 247 19.82 -10.71 -18.36
C LEU A 247 18.90 -10.87 -19.59
N ALA A 248 17.62 -10.51 -19.47
CA ALA A 248 16.67 -10.56 -20.59
C ALA A 248 16.75 -9.32 -21.50
N GLU A 249 17.32 -8.22 -21.03
CA GLU A 249 17.42 -6.97 -21.79
C GLU A 249 18.14 -7.16 -23.13
N GLY A 250 17.49 -6.72 -24.22
CA GLY A 250 18.03 -6.83 -25.58
C GLY A 250 18.03 -8.24 -26.18
N LEU A 251 17.48 -9.25 -25.49
CA LEU A 251 17.44 -10.62 -25.98
C LEU A 251 16.36 -10.80 -27.06
N GLY A 252 16.78 -11.06 -28.30
CA GLY A 252 15.90 -11.36 -29.42
C GLY A 252 15.83 -12.85 -29.72
N LEU A 253 14.96 -13.60 -29.03
CA LEU A 253 14.69 -15.02 -29.32
C LEU A 253 13.24 -15.23 -29.78
N PRO A 254 12.96 -16.25 -30.60
CA PRO A 254 11.59 -16.61 -30.94
C PRO A 254 10.83 -17.02 -29.67
N ALA A 255 9.62 -16.47 -29.48
CA ALA A 255 8.81 -16.76 -28.30
C ALA A 255 8.41 -18.25 -28.17
N ARG A 256 8.43 -18.99 -29.28
CA ARG A 256 8.06 -20.41 -29.36
C ARG A 256 8.96 -21.12 -30.37
N PRO A 257 10.20 -21.50 -30.02
CA PRO A 257 11.05 -22.30 -30.89
C PRO A 257 10.38 -23.65 -31.17
N LEU A 258 10.41 -24.09 -32.44
CA LEU A 258 9.69 -25.28 -32.89
C LEU A 258 10.64 -26.47 -33.05
N GLY A 259 10.47 -27.48 -32.20
CA GLY A 259 11.25 -28.72 -32.22
C GLY A 259 12.59 -28.63 -31.47
N GLU A 260 13.13 -29.81 -31.11
CA GLU A 260 14.34 -29.94 -30.30
C GLU A 260 15.57 -29.16 -30.81
N PRO A 261 15.86 -29.11 -32.13
CA PRO A 261 17.00 -28.34 -32.63
C PRO A 261 16.85 -26.83 -32.37
N ALA A 262 15.68 -26.25 -32.68
CA ALA A 262 15.42 -24.83 -32.46
C ALA A 262 15.39 -24.45 -30.97
N ILE A 263 14.91 -25.37 -30.11
CA ILE A 263 14.97 -25.21 -28.65
C ILE A 263 16.43 -25.21 -28.18
N THR A 264 17.26 -26.12 -28.70
CA THR A 264 18.69 -26.20 -28.36
C THR A 264 19.44 -24.94 -28.78
N ASP A 265 19.19 -24.43 -29.99
CA ASP A 265 19.78 -23.19 -30.48
C ASP A 265 19.36 -21.98 -29.62
N ALA A 266 18.07 -21.91 -29.24
CA ALA A 266 17.57 -20.87 -28.34
C ALA A 266 18.24 -20.95 -26.94
N CYS A 267 18.44 -22.15 -26.39
CA CYS A 267 19.19 -22.35 -25.15
C CYS A 267 20.64 -21.86 -25.27
N ALA A 268 21.33 -22.21 -26.35
CA ALA A 268 22.71 -21.77 -26.58
C ALA A 268 22.81 -20.24 -26.68
N ALA A 269 21.90 -19.62 -27.43
CA ALA A 269 21.84 -18.17 -27.58
C ALA A 269 21.49 -17.46 -26.26
N LEU A 270 20.52 -17.98 -25.48
CA LEU A 270 20.18 -17.46 -24.16
C LEU A 270 21.39 -17.49 -23.22
N LEU A 271 22.10 -18.62 -23.16
CA LEU A 271 23.29 -18.77 -22.30
C LEU A 271 24.44 -17.84 -22.74
N ALA A 272 24.67 -17.70 -24.04
CA ALA A 272 25.70 -16.80 -24.58
C ALA A 272 25.39 -15.32 -24.28
N HIS A 273 24.13 -14.92 -24.46
CA HIS A 273 23.66 -13.57 -24.12
C HIS A 273 23.80 -13.32 -22.61
N ALA A 274 23.29 -14.23 -21.78
CA ALA A 274 23.37 -14.10 -20.33
C ALA A 274 24.82 -13.98 -19.82
N ARG A 275 25.77 -14.76 -20.37
CA ARG A 275 27.21 -14.62 -20.04
C ARG A 275 27.72 -13.23 -20.39
N THR A 276 27.44 -12.75 -21.60
CA THR A 276 27.84 -11.41 -22.04
C THR A 276 27.27 -10.31 -21.15
N ARG A 277 25.98 -10.44 -20.75
CA ARG A 277 25.35 -9.49 -19.82
C ARG A 277 25.96 -9.57 -18.42
N LEU A 278 26.21 -10.77 -17.88
CA LEU A 278 26.85 -10.98 -16.58
C LEU A 278 28.27 -10.39 -16.54
N ASP A 279 29.05 -10.56 -17.62
CA ASP A 279 30.41 -10.02 -17.70
C ASP A 279 30.43 -8.49 -17.72
N ALA A 280 29.36 -7.86 -18.21
CA ALA A 280 29.22 -6.40 -18.27
C ALA A 280 28.52 -5.78 -17.05
N LEU A 281 27.78 -6.56 -16.26
CA LEU A 281 26.94 -6.06 -15.18
C LEU A 281 27.73 -5.84 -13.90
N GLY A 282 27.77 -4.59 -13.40
CA GLY A 282 28.32 -4.27 -12.09
C GLY A 282 27.29 -4.39 -10.96
N PRO A 283 27.73 -4.49 -9.69
CA PRO A 283 26.83 -4.43 -8.53
C PRO A 283 25.99 -3.14 -8.48
N GLU A 284 26.55 -2.01 -8.90
CA GLU A 284 25.84 -0.71 -8.93
C GLU A 284 24.71 -0.69 -9.97
N ASP A 285 24.91 -1.32 -11.13
CA ASP A 285 23.88 -1.43 -12.16
C ASP A 285 22.73 -2.31 -11.69
N LEU A 286 23.04 -3.42 -11.00
CA LEU A 286 22.02 -4.28 -10.41
C LEU A 286 21.22 -3.55 -9.32
N LEU A 287 21.90 -2.79 -8.45
CA LEU A 287 21.23 -1.97 -7.44
C LEU A 287 20.33 -0.90 -8.07
N ARG A 288 20.82 -0.22 -9.12
CA ARG A 288 20.04 0.78 -9.86
C ARG A 288 18.82 0.15 -10.51
N ALA A 289 18.99 -0.99 -11.18
CA ALA A 289 17.90 -1.74 -11.81
C ALA A 289 16.87 -2.20 -10.78
N ALA A 290 17.31 -2.68 -9.61
CA ALA A 290 16.41 -3.11 -8.54
C ALA A 290 15.61 -1.93 -7.94
N ARG A 291 16.24 -0.77 -7.74
CA ARG A 291 15.51 0.44 -7.30
C ARG A 291 14.52 0.91 -8.35
N ALA A 292 14.96 1.01 -9.61
CA ALA A 292 14.11 1.43 -10.73
C ALA A 292 12.92 0.48 -10.94
N ALA A 293 13.12 -0.83 -10.80
CA ALA A 293 12.03 -1.80 -10.88
C ALA A 293 10.98 -1.56 -9.79
N ARG A 294 11.38 -1.18 -8.58
CA ARG A 294 10.46 -0.96 -7.45
C ARG A 294 9.74 0.37 -7.49
N THR A 295 10.38 1.44 -7.96
CA THR A 295 9.73 2.74 -8.18
C THR A 295 8.85 2.71 -9.42
N GLY A 296 9.22 1.91 -10.43
CA GLY A 296 8.47 1.71 -11.66
C GLY A 296 7.38 0.65 -11.60
N THR A 297 7.23 -0.12 -10.50
CA THR A 297 6.10 -1.04 -10.28
C THR A 297 4.99 -0.26 -9.56
N PRO A 298 4.00 0.29 -10.29
CA PRO A 298 3.06 1.22 -9.70
C PRO A 298 1.97 0.42 -8.97
N HIS A 299 1.78 0.64 -7.68
CA HIS A 299 0.55 0.18 -7.01
C HIS A 299 -0.61 1.17 -7.27
N VAL A 300 -0.26 2.44 -7.38
CA VAL A 300 -1.04 3.51 -8.00
C VAL A 300 -0.52 3.62 -9.44
N PRO A 301 -1.36 3.60 -10.50
CA PRO A 301 -0.85 3.77 -11.86
C PRO A 301 0.07 4.99 -11.90
N ALA A 302 1.28 4.81 -12.42
CA ALA A 302 2.23 5.90 -12.56
C ALA A 302 1.49 7.09 -13.15
N ALA A 303 1.58 8.26 -12.52
CA ALA A 303 1.12 9.48 -13.16
C ALA A 303 1.76 9.50 -14.55
N PRO A 304 0.96 9.46 -15.63
CA PRO A 304 1.54 9.42 -16.96
C PRO A 304 2.48 10.63 -17.11
N ALA A 305 3.54 10.48 -17.91
CA ALA A 305 4.54 11.54 -18.12
C ALA A 305 3.89 12.88 -18.55
N GLU A 306 2.67 12.79 -19.10
CA GLU A 306 1.70 13.86 -19.27
C GLU A 306 0.44 13.49 -18.43
N PRO A 307 -0.09 14.36 -17.55
CA PRO A 307 -1.31 14.06 -16.82
C PRO A 307 -2.44 13.72 -17.79
N ALA A 308 -3.10 12.58 -17.58
CA ALA A 308 -4.21 12.17 -18.42
C ALA A 308 -5.33 13.22 -18.35
N GLU A 309 -5.88 13.59 -19.50
CA GLU A 309 -7.01 14.51 -19.60
C GLU A 309 -8.14 14.02 -18.67
N THR A 310 -8.55 14.86 -17.73
CA THR A 310 -9.64 14.53 -16.83
C THR A 310 -10.95 14.44 -17.61
N LEU A 311 -11.93 13.70 -17.11
CA LEU A 311 -13.27 13.68 -17.73
C LEU A 311 -13.90 15.07 -17.80
N THR A 312 -13.55 15.98 -16.88
CA THR A 312 -14.02 17.38 -16.93
C THR A 312 -13.35 18.18 -18.05
N GLU A 313 -12.05 18.01 -18.26
CA GLU A 313 -11.33 18.62 -19.38
C GLU A 313 -11.83 18.06 -20.70
N ALA A 314 -11.92 16.73 -20.81
CA ALA A 314 -12.48 16.03 -21.95
C ALA A 314 -13.90 16.55 -22.25
N ALA A 315 -14.75 16.73 -21.24
CA ALA A 315 -16.10 17.28 -21.43
C ALA A 315 -16.10 18.73 -21.96
N ARG A 316 -15.09 19.55 -21.64
CA ARG A 316 -14.96 20.92 -22.14
C ARG A 316 -14.47 20.96 -23.59
N THR A 317 -13.63 20.00 -23.97
CA THR A 317 -13.05 19.86 -25.31
C THR A 317 -13.87 18.93 -26.20
N TRP A 318 -14.89 18.26 -25.65
CA TRP A 318 -15.79 17.36 -26.37
C TRP A 318 -16.65 18.16 -27.34
N GLU A 319 -16.15 18.37 -28.55
CA GLU A 319 -16.95 18.94 -29.62
C GLU A 319 -18.21 18.07 -29.80
N SER A 320 -19.38 18.71 -29.85
CA SER A 320 -20.54 18.08 -30.45
C SER A 320 -20.21 17.92 -31.92
N ALA A 321 -19.67 16.76 -32.31
CA ALA A 321 -19.66 16.37 -33.71
C ALA A 321 -21.12 16.39 -34.17
N THR A 322 -21.53 17.50 -34.80
CA THR A 322 -22.73 17.50 -35.64
C THR A 322 -22.48 16.35 -36.61
N PRO A 323 -23.29 15.28 -36.61
CA PRO A 323 -23.05 14.20 -37.54
C PRO A 323 -23.06 14.83 -38.93
N ALA A 324 -21.91 14.81 -39.59
CA ALA A 324 -21.78 15.25 -40.97
C ALA A 324 -22.88 14.52 -41.74
N ASP A 325 -23.72 15.29 -42.42
CA ASP A 325 -24.87 14.80 -43.16
C ASP A 325 -24.41 13.69 -44.11
N GLY A 326 -24.64 12.45 -43.68
CA GLY A 326 -23.81 11.32 -44.08
C GLY A 326 -24.49 10.04 -43.65
N ARG A 327 -25.63 9.76 -44.28
CA ARG A 327 -26.34 8.49 -44.20
C ARG A 327 -25.39 7.32 -44.54
N SER A 328 -24.82 6.69 -43.52
CA SER A 328 -24.47 5.27 -43.53
C SER A 328 -24.09 4.82 -42.12
N GLY A 329 -24.93 3.99 -41.49
CA GLY A 329 -24.43 3.21 -40.33
C GLY A 329 -25.40 2.77 -39.24
N LEU A 330 -26.68 3.18 -39.22
CA LEU A 330 -27.64 2.68 -38.21
C LEU A 330 -28.50 1.49 -38.68
N ALA A 331 -28.03 0.73 -39.66
CA ALA A 331 -28.73 -0.46 -40.16
C ALA A 331 -28.37 -1.77 -39.44
N SER A 332 -27.45 -1.77 -38.46
CA SER A 332 -26.93 -3.02 -37.87
C SER A 332 -27.62 -3.46 -36.57
N VAL A 333 -28.17 -2.56 -35.75
CA VAL A 333 -28.68 -2.95 -34.41
C VAL A 333 -30.17 -3.36 -34.41
N GLY A 334 -30.95 -2.90 -35.40
CA GLY A 334 -32.39 -3.20 -35.52
C GLY A 334 -32.74 -4.55 -36.18
N ARG A 335 -31.78 -5.24 -36.80
CA ARG A 335 -32.03 -6.51 -37.52
C ARG A 335 -31.84 -7.76 -36.66
N THR A 336 -31.09 -7.67 -35.57
CA THR A 336 -30.86 -8.80 -34.65
C THR A 336 -32.08 -9.06 -33.75
N TRP A 337 -32.78 -8.00 -33.32
CA TRP A 337 -33.98 -8.11 -32.48
C TRP A 337 -35.24 -8.63 -33.20
N ARG A 338 -35.31 -8.51 -34.53
CA ARG A 338 -36.45 -9.05 -35.32
C ARG A 338 -36.28 -10.52 -35.69
N ARG A 339 -35.07 -11.07 -35.68
CA ARG A 339 -34.82 -12.51 -35.92
C ARG A 339 -35.03 -13.39 -34.69
N LEU A 340 -34.97 -12.84 -33.47
CA LEU A 340 -35.22 -13.57 -32.23
C LEU A 340 -36.71 -13.65 -31.82
N ARG A 341 -37.59 -12.82 -32.40
CA ARG A 341 -39.05 -12.91 -32.17
C ARG A 341 -39.80 -13.80 -33.17
N GLY A 342 -39.15 -14.25 -34.24
CA GLY A 342 -39.74 -15.17 -35.22
C GLY A 342 -39.41 -16.66 -34.99
N ALA A 343 -38.63 -16.98 -33.96
CA ALA A 343 -38.23 -18.36 -33.62
C ALA A 343 -38.84 -18.85 -32.28
N ALA A 344 -39.87 -18.15 -31.78
CA ALA A 344 -40.62 -18.51 -30.57
C ALA A 344 -42.14 -18.30 -30.77
N GLY A 345 -42.65 -18.59 -31.97
CA GLY A 345 -44.06 -18.58 -32.32
C GLY A 345 -44.39 -19.71 -33.26
#